data_AF-A0A5A9NF67-F1
#
_entry.id   AF-A0A5A9NF67-F1
#
_cell.length_a   1.000
_cell.length_b   1.000
_cell.length_c   1.000
_cell.angle_alpha   90.00
_cell.angle_beta   90.00
_cell.angle_gamma   90.00
#
_symmetry.space_group_name_H-M   'P 1'
#
loop_
_entity.id
_entity.type
_entity.pdbx_description
1 polymer ?
#
loop_
_entity_poly.entity_id
_entity_poly.type
_entity_poly.pdbx_seq_one_letter_code
_entity_poly.pdbx_strand_id
1 'polypeptide(L)' 'MAQESMVQYEPVAEIGGGAHGTVYKARDKDSGQFVALKSVRVQTNQNGLPQSTVREVALLRRLEQFDHPNIVR' A
#
# COMPACT_ATOMS: atom_id res chain seq x y z
N MET A 1 6.43 4.31 -14.74
CA MET A 1 5.96 5.12 -13.59
C MET A 1 5.95 4.37 -12.26
N ALA A 2 6.46 3.13 -12.15
CA ALA A 2 6.54 2.40 -10.87
C ALA A 2 7.79 2.72 -10.01
N GLN A 3 8.67 3.62 -10.48
CA GLN A 3 9.99 3.85 -9.87
C GLN A 3 10.01 4.97 -8.80
N GLU A 4 9.03 5.88 -8.79
CA GLU A 4 9.12 7.10 -7.96
C GLU A 4 8.76 6.87 -6.47
N SER A 5 7.93 5.88 -6.15
CA SER A 5 7.56 5.59 -4.74
C SER A 5 8.69 4.98 -3.90
N MET A 6 9.73 4.41 -4.53
CA MET A 6 10.92 3.89 -3.83
C MET A 6 11.86 5.00 -3.33
N VAL A 7 11.66 6.26 -3.76
CA VAL A 7 12.51 7.36 -3.33
C VAL A 7 12.23 7.71 -1.86
N GLN A 8 10.98 7.62 -1.41
CA GLN A 8 10.56 8.05 -0.05
C GLN A 8 10.63 6.93 1.00
N TYR A 9 10.45 5.68 0.60
CA TYR A 9 10.46 4.55 1.54
C TYR A 9 11.62 3.59 1.25
N GLU A 10 12.34 3.21 2.30
CA GLU A 10 13.45 2.25 2.27
C GLU A 10 12.97 0.87 2.75
N PRO A 11 12.85 -0.13 1.86
CA PRO A 11 12.47 -1.48 2.26
C PRO A 11 13.54 -2.11 3.17
N VAL A 12 13.10 -2.73 4.26
CA VAL A 12 13.99 -3.37 5.25
C VAL A 12 13.89 -4.89 5.18
N ALA A 13 12.67 -5.42 5.13
CA ALA A 13 12.42 -6.85 5.09
C ALA A 13 11.05 -7.16 4.49
N GLU A 14 10.92 -8.31 3.84
CA GLU A 14 9.61 -8.91 3.56
C GLU A 14 9.01 -9.44 4.87
N ILE A 15 7.76 -9.09 5.16
CA ILE A 15 7.07 -9.47 6.41
C ILE A 15 5.84 -10.33 6.18
N GLY A 16 5.43 -10.55 4.93
CA GLY A 16 4.37 -11.50 4.62
C GLY A 16 3.86 -11.39 3.18
N GLY A 17 2.99 -12.33 2.82
CA GLY A 17 2.28 -12.36 1.55
C GLY A 17 0.79 -12.55 1.78
N GLY A 18 -0.02 -11.88 0.96
CA GLY A 18 -1.48 -12.06 0.94
C GLY A 18 -2.00 -12.28 -0.46
N ALA A 19 -3.32 -12.48 -0.59
CA ALA A 19 -3.99 -12.75 -1.87
C ALA A 19 -3.69 -11.71 -2.96
N HIS A 20 -3.40 -10.48 -2.56
CA HIS A 20 -3.16 -9.36 -3.48
C HIS A 20 -1.69 -9.00 -3.67
N GLY A 21 -0.76 -9.69 -3.01
CA GLY A 21 0.69 -9.47 -3.17
C GLY A 21 1.48 -9.47 -1.87
N THR A 22 2.71 -8.95 -1.96
CA THR A 22 3.73 -9.04 -0.90
C THR A 22 3.72 -7.79 -0.02
N VAL A 23 3.96 -7.97 1.28
CA VAL A 23 4.06 -6.91 2.28
C VAL A 23 5.50 -6.81 2.76
N TYR A 24 6.06 -5.60 2.71
CA TYR A 24 7.39 -5.29 3.18
C TYR A 24 7.29 -4.36 4.39
N LYS A 25 8.12 -4.59 5.40
CA LYS A 25 8.48 -3.56 6.37
C LYS A 25 9.43 -2.60 5.68
N ALA A 26 9.12 -1.31 5.73
CA ALA A 26 9.97 -0.26 5.20
C ALA A 26 10.14 0.85 6.21
N ARG A 27 11.16 1.67 6.03
CA ARG A 27 11.36 2.92 6.76
C ARG A 27 10.94 4.08 5.87
N ASP A 28 10.06 4.92 6.37
CA ASP A 28 9.83 6.24 5.77
C ASP A 28 11.08 7.11 6.01
N LYS A 29 11.70 7.59 4.93
CA LYS A 29 12.94 8.38 5.01
C LYS A 29 12.70 9.77 5.60
N ASP A 30 11.49 10.31 5.52
CA ASP A 30 11.18 11.65 6.01
C ASP A 30 10.88 11.64 7.51
N SER A 31 9.99 10.74 7.96
CA SER A 31 9.62 10.64 9.38
C SER A 31 10.54 9.71 10.20
N GLY A 32 11.31 8.85 9.53
CA GLY A 32 12.14 7.82 10.15
C GLY A 32 11.35 6.62 10.72
N GLN A 33 10.02 6.64 10.62
CA GLN A 33 9.12 5.63 11.17
C GLN A 33 9.09 4.36 10.31
N PHE A 34 8.76 3.23 10.95
CA PHE A 34 8.52 2.00 10.22
C PHE A 34 7.07 1.94 9.71
N VAL A 35 6.91 1.57 8.45
CA VAL A 35 5.63 1.42 7.76
C VAL A 35 5.54 0.05 7.09
N ALA A 36 4.32 -0.38 6.76
CA ALA A 36 4.07 -1.56 5.94
C ALA A 36 3.77 -1.16 4.50
N LEU A 37 4.63 -1.55 3.55
CA LEU A 37 4.40 -1.37 2.12
C LEU A 37 3.79 -2.64 1.53
N LYS A 38 2.53 -2.55 1.11
CA LYS A 38 1.86 -3.63 0.38
C LYS A 38 2.00 -3.41 -1.13
N SER A 39 2.82 -4.23 -1.77
CA SER A 39 2.94 -4.27 -3.22
C SER A 39 1.79 -5.08 -3.81
N VAL A 40 0.83 -4.37 -4.41
CA VAL A 40 -0.39 -4.99 -4.95
C VAL A 40 -0.19 -5.39 -6.41
N ARG A 41 -0.40 -6.67 -6.73
CA ARG A 41 -0.38 -7.17 -8.10
C ARG A 41 -1.76 -6.99 -8.73
N VAL A 42 -1.96 -5.85 -9.40
CA VAL A 42 -3.21 -5.57 -10.12
C VAL A 42 -3.05 -5.95 -11.58
N GLN A 43 -3.90 -6.85 -12.09
CA GLN A 43 -3.93 -7.12 -13.53
C GLN A 43 -4.56 -5.92 -14.24
N THR A 44 -3.74 -5.13 -14.92
CA THR A 44 -4.21 -4.09 -15.83
C THR A 44 -4.54 -4.69 -17.17
N ASN A 45 -5.73 -4.39 -17.70
CA ASN A 45 -6.14 -4.72 -19.06
C ASN A 45 -6.21 -3.43 -19.91
N GLN A 46 -6.66 -3.52 -21.16
CA GLN A 46 -6.73 -2.36 -22.07
C GLN A 46 -7.59 -1.21 -21.50
N ASN A 47 -8.46 -1.52 -20.54
CA ASN A 47 -9.35 -0.56 -19.86
C ASN A 47 -8.74 0.06 -18.60
N GLY A 48 -7.47 -0.23 -18.29
CA GLY A 48 -6.76 0.31 -17.12
C GLY A 48 -6.90 -0.55 -15.86
N LEU A 49 -7.01 0.10 -14.70
CA LEU A 49 -7.18 -0.56 -13.41
C LEU A 49 -8.62 -1.09 -13.25
N PRO A 50 -8.83 -2.29 -12.66
CA PRO A 50 -10.16 -2.77 -12.33
C PRO A 50 -10.91 -1.80 -11.42
N GLN A 51 -12.19 -1.55 -11.74
CA GLN A 51 -13.07 -0.67 -10.95
C GLN A 51 -13.17 -1.11 -9.48
N SER A 52 -13.14 -2.42 -9.21
CA SER A 52 -13.13 -2.96 -7.85
C SER A 52 -11.90 -2.49 -7.07
N THR A 53 -10.71 -2.58 -7.64
CA THR A 53 -9.46 -2.12 -7.00
C THR A 53 -9.51 -0.64 -6.68
N VAL A 54 -9.98 0.19 -7.62
CA VAL A 54 -10.11 1.63 -7.41
C VAL A 54 -11.09 1.92 -6.26
N ARG A 55 -12.25 1.25 -6.26
CA ARG A 55 -13.27 1.41 -5.22
C ARG A 55 -12.77 0.99 -3.84
N GLU A 56 -12.06 -0.14 -3.75
CA GLU A 56 -11.49 -0.63 -2.49
C GLU A 56 -10.46 0.35 -1.91
N VAL A 57 -9.52 0.83 -2.72
CA VAL A 57 -8.51 1.81 -2.28
C VAL A 57 -9.17 3.12 -1.86
N ALA A 58 -10.20 3.58 -2.59
CA ALA A 58 -10.94 4.78 -2.22
C ALA A 58 -11.69 4.64 -0.89
N LEU A 59 -12.22 3.45 -0.59
CA LEU A 59 -12.86 3.17 0.69
C LEU A 59 -11.85 3.14 1.84
N LEU A 60 -10.68 2.52 1.65
CA LEU A 60 -9.60 2.52 2.65
C LEU A 60 -9.18 3.94 3.03
N ARG A 61 -8.97 4.82 2.03
CA ARG A 61 -8.65 6.24 2.28
C ARG A 61 -9.74 7.00 3.03
N ARG A 62 -11.02 6.65 2.82
CA ARG A 62 -12.12 7.24 3.59
C ARG A 62 -12.14 6.72 5.02
N LEU A 63 -11.82 5.43 5.23
CA LEU A 63 -11.75 4.83 6.57
C LEU A 63 -10.68 5.48 7.44
N GLU A 64 -9.56 5.92 6.87
CA GLU A 64 -8.50 6.65 7.58
C GLU A 64 -9.02 7.90 8.31
N GLN A 65 -10.12 8.52 7.86
CA GLN A 65 -10.70 9.72 8.47
C GLN A 65 -11.41 9.43 9.81
N PHE A 66 -11.80 8.18 10.05
CA PHE A 66 -12.55 7.79 11.25
C PHE A 66 -11.64 7.45 12.44
N ASP A 67 -10.32 7.32 12.22
CA ASP A 67 -9.27 7.08 13.23
C ASP A 67 -9.67 6.04 14.31
N HIS A 68 -10.19 4.90 13.86
CA HIS A 68 -10.70 3.87 14.75
C HIS A 68 -9.55 3.10 15.43
N PRO A 69 -9.55 2.94 16.76
CA PRO A 69 -8.40 2.38 17.50
C PRO A 69 -8.06 0.91 17.17
N ASN A 70 -8.98 0.19 16.53
CA ASN A 70 -8.80 -1.21 16.12
C ASN A 70 -8.62 -1.40 14.59
N ILE A 71 -8.42 -0.31 13.84
CA ILE A 71 -8.14 -0.36 12.41
C ILE A 71 -6.74 0.19 12.16
N VAL A 72 -5.94 -0.53 11.39
CA VAL A 72 -4.59 -0.12 11.02
C VAL A 72 -4.65 1.07 10.06
N ARG A 73 -3.74 2.03 10.26
CA ARG A 73 -3.53 3.19 9.38
C ARG A 73 -2.32 2.96 8.47
#